data_AF-A0A1G8K6Z4-F1
#
_entry.id   AF-A0A1G8K6Z4-F1
#
_cell.length_a   1.000
_cell.length_b   1.000
_cell.length_c   1.000
_cell.angle_alpha   90.00
_cell.angle_beta   90.00
_cell.angle_gamma   90.00
#
_symmetry.space_group_name_H-M   'P 1'
#
loop_
_entity.id
_entity.type
_entity.pdbx_description
1 polymer ?
#
loop_
_entity_poly.entity_id
_entity_poly.type
_entity_poly.pdbx_seq_one_letter_code
_entity_poly.pdbx_strand_id
1 'polypeptide(L)'
;MHAISPQSGVLGDAFACDCGAVLAGRMTAELHAAENGLCSACLGTAEEQLAPGLLRGCSACVGTGRRKEQITWQLAYAEAEQRITMSLVRGIVAGFDGPFRLSEIADTVRAGLGLATGRMPVGPRVRDLLLRMQAGGEITMLSAPDEMVGTDMVLYRDPQWQRARTLGI
;
A
#
# COMPACT_ATOMS: atom_id res chain seq x y z
N MET A 1 -23.81 -10.05 12.45
CA MET A 1 -22.42 -10.06 11.96
C MET A 1 -22.51 -10.02 10.45
N HIS A 2 -21.70 -9.19 9.78
CA HIS A 2 -21.67 -9.10 8.32
C HIS A 2 -20.23 -9.39 7.88
N ALA A 3 -19.90 -10.65 7.61
CA ALA A 3 -18.77 -10.97 6.73
C ALA A 3 -19.35 -11.29 5.36
N ILE A 4 -18.66 -10.87 4.30
CA ILE A 4 -19.04 -11.18 2.93
C ILE A 4 -17.95 -12.07 2.34
N SER A 5 -18.34 -13.23 1.83
CA SER A 5 -17.42 -14.19 1.25
C SER A 5 -17.80 -14.50 -0.19
N PRO A 6 -16.81 -14.72 -1.07
CA PRO A 6 -17.08 -15.21 -2.41
C PRO A 6 -17.73 -16.60 -2.33
N GLN A 7 -18.69 -16.84 -3.20
CA GLN A 7 -19.31 -18.14 -3.41
C GLN A 7 -18.79 -18.75 -4.71
N SER A 8 -18.29 -19.97 -4.65
CA SER A 8 -17.90 -20.73 -5.83
C SER A 8 -19.15 -21.20 -6.56
N GLY A 9 -19.47 -20.59 -7.71
CA GLY A 9 -20.61 -20.94 -8.54
C GLY A 9 -20.27 -20.94 -10.02
N VAL A 10 -20.94 -21.80 -10.79
CA VAL A 10 -20.72 -22.00 -12.24
C VAL A 10 -21.13 -20.78 -13.09
N LEU A 11 -21.86 -19.81 -12.50
CA LEU A 11 -22.51 -18.70 -13.21
C LEU A 11 -21.89 -17.31 -12.95
N GLY A 12 -20.64 -17.25 -12.46
CA GLY A 12 -19.90 -16.01 -12.20
C GLY A 12 -19.63 -15.76 -10.71
N ASP A 13 -18.87 -14.69 -10.41
CA ASP A 13 -18.48 -14.33 -9.04
C ASP A 13 -19.69 -13.86 -8.22
N ALA A 14 -20.32 -14.77 -7.48
CA ALA A 14 -21.36 -14.44 -6.50
C ALA A 14 -20.73 -14.23 -5.12
N PHE A 15 -21.34 -13.41 -4.28
CA PHE A 15 -20.94 -13.22 -2.89
C PHE A 15 -22.13 -13.46 -1.98
N ALA A 16 -21.86 -13.98 -0.79
CA ALA A 16 -22.87 -14.11 0.25
C ALA A 16 -22.43 -13.37 1.50
N CYS A 17 -23.38 -12.69 2.13
CA CYS A 17 -23.17 -12.10 3.44
C CYS A 17 -23.79 -13.00 4.52
N ASP A 18 -23.17 -13.02 5.70
CA ASP A 18 -23.71 -13.69 6.90
C ASP A 18 -25.12 -13.20 7.31
N CYS A 19 -25.56 -12.05 6.81
CA CYS A 19 -26.93 -11.57 6.99
C CYS A 19 -27.97 -12.29 6.09
N GLY A 20 -27.53 -13.22 5.24
CA GLY A 20 -28.36 -13.98 4.31
C GLY A 20 -28.51 -13.35 2.91
N ALA A 21 -27.88 -12.19 2.66
CA ALA A 21 -27.93 -11.54 1.36
C ALA A 21 -27.07 -12.29 0.32
N VAL A 22 -27.64 -12.52 -0.86
CA VAL A 22 -26.92 -13.00 -2.05
C VAL A 22 -26.65 -11.80 -2.96
N LEU A 23 -25.37 -11.59 -3.28
CA LEU A 23 -24.87 -10.39 -3.93
C LEU A 23 -24.30 -10.80 -5.29
N ALA A 24 -25.02 -10.41 -6.34
CA ALA A 24 -24.67 -10.72 -7.72
C ALA A 24 -23.48 -9.87 -8.17
N GLY A 25 -22.27 -10.42 -8.12
CA GLY A 25 -21.06 -9.74 -8.56
C GLY A 25 -20.38 -8.88 -7.48
N ARG A 26 -19.15 -8.50 -7.81
CA ARG A 26 -18.29 -7.71 -6.92
C ARG A 26 -18.87 -6.35 -6.56
N MET A 27 -19.44 -5.64 -7.53
CA MET A 27 -19.98 -4.29 -7.32
C MET A 27 -21.12 -4.26 -6.29
N THR A 28 -22.03 -5.24 -6.32
CA THR A 28 -23.13 -5.32 -5.34
C THR A 28 -22.61 -5.69 -3.96
N ALA A 29 -21.57 -6.53 -3.88
CA ALA A 29 -20.88 -6.85 -2.63
C ALA A 29 -20.20 -5.63 -2.01
N GLU A 30 -19.52 -4.81 -2.81
CA GLU A 30 -18.86 -3.59 -2.36
C GLU A 30 -19.86 -2.53 -1.85
N LEU A 31 -20.98 -2.36 -2.54
CA LEU A 31 -22.05 -1.47 -2.10
C LEU A 31 -22.67 -1.97 -0.79
N HIS A 32 -22.98 -3.26 -0.69
CA HIS A 32 -23.52 -3.84 0.54
C HIS A 32 -22.53 -3.70 1.71
N ALA A 33 -21.23 -3.93 1.48
CA ALA A 33 -20.18 -3.69 2.48
C ALA A 33 -20.18 -2.22 2.94
N ALA A 34 -20.25 -1.29 1.99
CA ALA A 34 -20.26 0.14 2.26
C ALA A 34 -21.44 0.57 3.15
N GLU A 35 -22.64 0.09 2.83
CA GLU A 35 -23.87 0.38 3.57
C GLU A 35 -23.84 -0.17 5.00
N ASN A 36 -23.13 -1.28 5.22
CA ASN A 36 -23.03 -1.95 6.52
C ASN A 36 -21.75 -1.58 7.30
N GLY A 37 -21.06 -0.50 6.92
CA GLY A 37 -19.89 -0.02 7.65
C GLY A 37 -18.65 -0.92 7.55
N LEU A 38 -18.62 -1.82 6.55
CA LEU A 38 -17.50 -2.69 6.26
C LEU A 38 -16.58 -2.07 5.19
N CYS A 39 -15.31 -2.45 5.25
CA CYS A 39 -14.36 -2.08 4.20
C CYS A 39 -14.81 -2.66 2.86
N SER A 40 -14.97 -1.82 1.85
CA SER A 40 -15.39 -2.29 0.52
C SER A 40 -14.27 -3.01 -0.24
N ALA A 41 -13.00 -2.79 0.11
CA ALA A 41 -11.89 -3.47 -0.56
C ALA A 41 -11.75 -4.94 -0.14
N CYS A 42 -11.83 -5.25 1.17
CA CYS A 42 -11.78 -6.63 1.66
C CYS A 42 -13.16 -7.22 2.00
N LEU A 43 -14.24 -6.48 1.72
CA LEU A 43 -15.63 -6.88 2.01
C LEU A 43 -15.86 -7.28 3.49
N GLY A 44 -15.12 -6.65 4.41
CA GLY A 44 -15.21 -6.91 5.85
C GLY A 44 -14.32 -8.04 6.37
N THR A 45 -13.62 -8.79 5.52
CA THR A 45 -12.77 -9.92 5.94
C THR A 45 -11.50 -9.52 6.70
N ALA A 46 -11.13 -8.23 6.66
CA ALA A 46 -9.88 -7.70 7.18
C ALA A 46 -8.61 -8.21 6.48
N GLU A 47 -8.71 -9.10 5.49
CA GLU A 47 -7.58 -9.71 4.80
C GLU A 47 -7.70 -9.56 3.27
N GLU A 48 -6.57 -9.60 2.60
CA GLU A 48 -6.42 -9.59 1.14
C GLU A 48 -5.50 -10.76 0.75
N GLN A 49 -5.92 -11.54 -0.25
CA GLN A 49 -5.07 -12.56 -0.87
C GLN A 49 -4.27 -11.90 -1.99
N LEU A 50 -2.97 -11.70 -1.77
CA LEU A 50 -2.07 -11.04 -2.73
C LEU A 50 -1.52 -12.02 -3.77
N ALA A 51 -1.36 -13.28 -3.36
CA ALA A 51 -0.95 -14.40 -4.19
C ALA A 51 -1.57 -15.68 -3.60
N PRO A 52 -1.67 -16.78 -4.36
CA PRO A 52 -2.12 -18.06 -3.82
C PRO A 52 -1.35 -18.43 -2.54
N GLY A 53 -2.08 -18.62 -1.43
CA GLY A 53 -1.50 -18.97 -0.12
C GLY A 53 -0.90 -17.81 0.69
N LEU A 54 -0.82 -16.59 0.13
CA LEU A 54 -0.39 -15.41 0.87
C LEU A 54 -1.57 -14.49 1.22
N LEU A 55 -2.01 -14.56 2.47
CA LEU A 55 -2.93 -13.61 3.07
C LEU A 55 -2.15 -12.49 3.79
N ARG A 56 -2.60 -11.26 3.63
CA ARG A 56 -2.16 -10.12 4.44
C ARG A 56 -3.34 -9.30 4.91
N GLY A 57 -3.16 -8.56 5.99
CA GLY A 57 -4.15 -7.57 6.42
C GLY A 57 -4.45 -6.59 5.30
N CYS A 58 -5.74 -6.33 5.08
CA CYS A 58 -6.23 -5.46 4.01
C CYS A 58 -5.58 -4.07 4.10
N SER A 59 -4.86 -3.68 3.05
CA SER A 59 -4.12 -2.42 3.03
C SER A 59 -5.04 -1.20 3.04
N ALA A 60 -6.26 -1.34 2.49
CA ALA A 60 -7.22 -0.25 2.40
C ALA A 60 -7.85 0.12 3.74
N CYS A 61 -8.00 -0.81 4.69
CA CYS A 61 -8.57 -0.56 6.02
C CYS A 61 -7.62 -0.94 7.16
N VAL A 62 -6.33 -1.09 6.86
CA VAL A 62 -5.27 -1.44 7.83
C VAL A 62 -5.64 -2.72 8.61
N GLY A 63 -6.17 -3.72 7.92
CA GLY A 63 -6.51 -5.01 8.50
C GLY A 63 -7.66 -5.00 9.51
N THR A 64 -8.53 -3.98 9.49
CA THR A 64 -9.67 -3.91 10.44
C THR A 64 -10.97 -4.46 9.88
N GLY A 65 -11.09 -4.55 8.55
CA GLY A 65 -12.34 -4.90 7.86
C GLY A 65 -13.39 -3.79 7.91
N ARG A 66 -13.07 -2.59 8.40
CA ARG A 66 -14.05 -1.53 8.68
C ARG A 66 -13.96 -0.35 7.72
N ARG A 67 -15.13 0.24 7.44
CA ARG A 67 -15.27 1.38 6.51
C ARG A 67 -14.70 2.67 7.07
N LYS A 68 -14.88 2.92 8.38
CA LYS A 68 -14.38 4.14 9.02
C LYS A 68 -12.87 4.23 8.88
N GLU A 69 -12.17 3.15 9.19
CA GLU A 69 -10.73 3.01 9.06
C GLU A 69 -10.30 3.08 7.59
N GLN A 70 -11.07 2.50 6.67
CA GLN A 70 -10.86 2.67 5.23
C GLN A 70 -10.87 4.15 4.81
N ILE A 71 -11.90 4.90 5.20
CA ILE A 71 -12.04 6.32 4.84
C ILE A 71 -10.92 7.15 5.47
N THR A 72 -10.64 6.95 6.76
CA THR A 72 -9.55 7.64 7.45
C THR A 72 -8.22 7.38 6.76
N TRP A 73 -7.96 6.13 6.37
CA TRP A 73 -6.73 5.76 5.70
C TRP A 73 -6.62 6.36 4.28
N GLN A 74 -7.72 6.37 3.52
CA GLN A 74 -7.78 7.01 2.21
C GLN A 74 -7.53 8.52 2.29
N LEU A 75 -8.10 9.21 3.28
CA LEU A 75 -7.84 10.63 3.52
C LEU A 75 -6.36 10.88 3.87
N ALA A 76 -5.78 10.05 4.74
CA ALA A 76 -4.36 10.14 5.09
C ALA A 76 -3.45 9.89 3.90
N TYR A 77 -3.82 8.96 3.00
CA TYR A 77 -3.08 8.70 1.76
C TYR A 77 -3.15 9.89 0.81
N ALA A 78 -4.35 10.43 0.55
CA ALA A 78 -4.52 11.62 -0.29
C ALA A 78 -3.74 12.82 0.24
N GLU A 79 -3.74 13.03 1.56
CA GLU A 79 -2.93 14.07 2.18
C GLU A 79 -1.42 13.81 2.01
N ALA A 80 -0.98 12.54 2.11
CA ALA A 80 0.41 12.17 1.89
C ALA A 80 0.83 12.49 0.46
N GLU A 81 -0.03 12.28 -0.53
CA GLU A 81 0.26 12.60 -1.93
C GLU A 81 0.47 14.10 -2.15
N GLN A 82 -0.33 14.93 -1.48
CA GLN A 82 -0.24 16.38 -1.56
C GLN A 82 1.00 16.93 -0.85
N ARG A 83 1.35 16.39 0.32
CA ARG A 83 2.45 16.90 1.15
C ARG A 83 3.81 16.31 0.80
N ILE A 84 3.87 15.04 0.42
CA ILE A 84 5.10 14.31 0.10
C ILE A 84 5.21 14.25 -1.42
N THR A 85 5.84 15.27 -1.97
CA THR A 85 6.03 15.46 -3.40
C THR A 85 7.34 14.84 -3.89
N MET A 86 7.45 14.65 -5.21
CA MET A 86 8.68 14.19 -5.84
C MET A 86 9.85 15.15 -5.59
N SER A 87 9.61 16.46 -5.64
CA SER A 87 10.65 17.47 -5.41
C SER A 87 11.21 17.41 -3.98
N LEU A 88 10.34 17.20 -2.98
CA LEU A 88 10.75 17.00 -1.60
C LEU A 88 11.67 15.78 -1.47
N VAL A 89 11.23 14.62 -1.99
CA VAL A 89 11.99 13.37 -1.88
C VAL A 89 13.33 13.47 -2.62
N ARG A 90 13.37 14.07 -3.82
CA ARG A 90 14.62 14.34 -4.54
C ARG A 90 15.56 15.23 -3.72
N GLY A 91 15.05 16.29 -3.10
CA GLY A 91 15.83 17.19 -2.26
C GLY A 91 16.46 16.47 -1.07
N ILE A 92 15.71 15.58 -0.41
CA ILE A 92 16.21 14.74 0.68
C ILE A 92 17.30 13.79 0.18
N VAL A 93 17.01 13.03 -0.89
CA VAL A 93 17.96 12.07 -1.50
C VAL A 93 19.26 12.76 -1.93
N ALA A 94 19.20 14.01 -2.40
CA ALA A 94 20.38 14.77 -2.80
C ALA A 94 21.37 15.03 -1.64
N GLY A 95 20.90 14.98 -0.40
CA GLY A 95 21.74 15.10 0.81
C GLY A 95 22.46 13.81 1.22
N PHE A 96 22.19 12.67 0.55
CA PHE A 96 22.85 11.40 0.86
C PHE A 96 24.05 11.16 -0.07
N ASP A 97 25.26 11.20 0.47
CA ASP A 97 26.51 10.95 -0.28
C ASP A 97 26.75 9.47 -0.59
N GLY A 98 26.08 8.57 0.13
CA GLY A 98 26.17 7.12 -0.04
C GLY A 98 24.82 6.45 -0.32
N PRO A 99 24.80 5.12 -0.29
CA PRO A 99 23.55 4.36 -0.28
C PRO A 99 22.63 4.77 0.87
N PHE A 100 21.32 4.70 0.65
CA PHE A 100 20.29 5.07 1.61
C PHE A 100 19.13 4.06 1.58
N ARG A 101 18.46 3.87 2.72
CA ARG A 101 17.35 2.94 2.90
C ARG A 101 15.99 3.65 2.80
N LEU A 102 14.94 2.87 2.55
CA LEU A 102 13.56 3.37 2.57
C LEU A 102 13.23 4.03 3.91
N SER A 103 13.59 3.36 5.01
CA SER A 103 13.36 3.83 6.38
C SER A 103 13.99 5.20 6.64
N GLU A 104 15.25 5.41 6.22
CA GLU A 104 15.99 6.66 6.42
C GLU A 104 15.32 7.85 5.71
N ILE A 105 14.89 7.65 4.47
CA ILE A 105 14.16 8.70 3.73
C ILE A 105 12.78 8.95 4.37
N ALA A 106 12.06 7.89 4.75
CA ALA A 106 10.75 8.04 5.38
C ALA A 106 10.84 8.76 6.74
N ASP A 107 11.88 8.48 7.52
CA ASP A 107 12.13 9.14 8.81
C ASP A 107 12.51 10.60 8.63
N THR A 108 13.33 10.91 7.62
CA THR A 108 13.70 12.30 7.27
C THR A 108 12.47 13.10 6.83
N VAL A 109 11.59 12.53 6.00
CA VAL A 109 10.31 13.16 5.61
C VAL A 109 9.42 13.37 6.84
N ARG A 110 9.30 12.37 7.71
CA ARG A 110 8.47 12.46 8.92
C ARG A 110 8.96 13.57 9.85
N ALA A 111 10.27 13.64 10.07
CA ALA A 111 10.91 14.68 10.88
C ALA A 111 10.70 16.08 10.26
N GLY A 112 10.94 16.22 8.95
CA GLY A 112 10.77 17.49 8.25
C GLY A 112 9.32 18.02 8.24
N LEU A 113 8.33 17.13 8.26
CA LEU A 113 6.91 17.49 8.33
C LEU A 113 6.36 17.58 9.77
N GLY A 114 7.17 17.29 10.79
CA GLY A 114 6.74 17.30 12.20
C GLY A 114 5.62 16.30 12.51
N LEU A 115 5.59 15.15 11.84
CA LEU A 115 4.48 14.19 11.94
C LEU A 115 4.73 13.15 13.04
N ALA A 116 3.69 12.87 13.84
CA ALA A 116 3.69 11.70 14.72
C ALA A 116 3.68 10.39 13.91
N THR A 117 4.30 9.34 14.46
CA THR A 117 4.28 7.99 13.86
C THR A 117 2.84 7.49 13.69
N GLY A 118 2.54 6.86 12.55
CA GLY A 118 1.22 6.30 12.25
C GLY A 118 0.17 7.30 11.78
N ARG A 119 0.43 8.61 11.84
CA ARG A 119 -0.51 9.66 11.37
C ARG A 119 -0.77 9.60 9.86
N MET A 120 0.26 9.24 9.10
CA MET A 120 0.26 9.29 7.63
C MET A 120 1.08 8.14 7.05
N PRO A 121 0.70 7.56 5.90
CA PRO A 121 1.46 6.52 5.20
C PRO A 121 2.74 7.07 4.53
N VAL A 122 3.65 7.64 5.31
CA VAL A 122 4.92 8.22 4.82
C VAL A 122 5.76 7.16 4.10
N GLY A 123 5.97 5.99 4.71
CA GLY A 123 6.77 4.91 4.14
C GLY A 123 6.26 4.44 2.77
N PRO A 124 4.98 4.02 2.64
CA PRO A 124 4.40 3.68 1.34
C PRO A 124 4.55 4.78 0.29
N ARG A 125 4.25 6.05 0.65
CA ARG A 125 4.37 7.16 -0.30
C ARG A 125 5.81 7.40 -0.76
N VAL A 126 6.76 7.39 0.18
CA VAL A 126 8.19 7.55 -0.15
C VAL A 126 8.67 6.42 -1.04
N ARG A 127 8.31 5.17 -0.73
CA ARG A 127 8.64 4.01 -1.57
C ARG A 127 8.12 4.19 -3.00
N ASP A 128 6.87 4.59 -3.16
CA ASP A 128 6.27 4.77 -4.49
C ASP A 128 7.00 5.86 -5.30
N LEU A 129 7.51 6.92 -4.64
CA LEU A 129 8.31 7.96 -5.28
C LEU A 129 9.73 7.49 -5.62
N LEU A 130 10.39 6.74 -4.73
CA LEU A 130 11.71 6.15 -4.99
C LEU A 130 11.65 5.16 -6.17
N LEU A 131 10.60 4.34 -6.26
CA LEU A 131 10.40 3.45 -7.41
C LEU A 131 10.23 4.22 -8.72
N ARG A 132 9.54 5.38 -8.70
CA ARG A 132 9.46 6.26 -9.88
C ARG A 132 10.81 6.89 -10.23
N MET A 133 11.59 7.32 -9.25
CA MET A 133 12.95 7.84 -9.46
C MET A 133 13.87 6.76 -10.05
N GLN A 134 13.76 5.52 -9.59
CA GLN A 134 14.48 4.38 -10.14
C GLN A 134 14.08 4.11 -11.60
N ALA A 135 12.77 4.10 -11.89
CA ALA A 135 12.28 3.95 -13.26
C ALA A 135 12.75 5.10 -14.18
N GLY A 136 12.93 6.30 -13.63
CA GLY A 136 13.53 7.45 -14.31
C GLY A 136 15.05 7.43 -14.41
N GLY A 137 15.73 6.42 -13.85
CA GLY A 137 17.19 6.30 -13.88
C GLY A 137 17.95 7.23 -12.93
N GLU A 138 17.27 7.93 -12.02
CA GLU A 138 17.90 8.85 -11.07
C GLU A 138 18.61 8.12 -9.91
N ILE A 139 18.11 6.92 -9.56
CA ILE A 139 18.63 6.08 -8.49
C ILE A 139 18.64 4.62 -8.95
N THR A 140 19.40 3.77 -8.25
CA THR A 140 19.49 2.33 -8.52
C THR A 140 19.32 1.56 -7.22
N MET A 141 18.49 0.52 -7.22
CA MET A 141 18.33 -0.37 -6.07
C MET A 141 19.55 -1.27 -5.94
N LEU A 142 20.08 -1.35 -4.73
CA LEU A 142 21.21 -2.22 -4.38
C LEU A 142 20.78 -3.49 -3.67
N SER A 143 19.62 -3.48 -3.00
CA SER A 143 19.10 -4.64 -2.29
C SER A 143 18.69 -5.77 -3.23
N ALA A 144 19.00 -7.01 -2.83
CA ALA A 144 18.31 -8.19 -3.33
C ALA A 144 16.97 -8.38 -2.59
N PRO A 145 15.99 -9.10 -3.17
CA PRO A 145 14.78 -9.49 -2.47
C PRO A 145 15.07 -10.22 -1.16
N ASP A 146 14.33 -9.89 -0.10
CA ASP A 146 14.40 -10.63 1.17
C ASP A 146 13.68 -11.98 1.07
N GLU A 147 12.62 -12.03 0.25
CA GLU A 147 11.76 -13.21 0.11
C GLU A 147 11.10 -13.22 -1.28
N MET A 148 11.02 -14.42 -1.87
CA MET A 148 10.22 -14.70 -3.06
C MET A 148 8.86 -15.24 -2.61
N VAL A 149 7.77 -14.66 -3.10
CA VAL A 149 6.40 -15.16 -2.87
C VAL A 149 5.81 -15.63 -4.19
N GLY A 150 5.54 -16.93 -4.28
CA GLY A 150 5.11 -17.55 -5.53
C GLY A 150 6.22 -17.49 -6.59
N THR A 151 5.83 -17.34 -7.86
CA THR A 151 6.76 -17.28 -8.99
C THR A 151 7.21 -15.86 -9.35
N ASP A 152 6.39 -14.85 -9.06
CA ASP A 152 6.54 -13.52 -9.67
C ASP A 152 6.58 -12.36 -8.66
N MET A 153 6.39 -12.63 -7.36
CA MET A 153 6.37 -11.57 -6.35
C MET A 153 7.62 -11.61 -5.48
N VAL A 154 8.18 -10.43 -5.22
CA VAL A 154 9.35 -10.23 -4.36
C VAL A 154 9.01 -9.30 -3.21
N LEU A 155 9.50 -9.61 -2.02
CA LEU A 155 9.36 -8.77 -0.85
C LEU A 155 10.70 -8.12 -0.52
N TYR A 156 10.64 -6.80 -0.32
CA TYR A 156 11.71 -6.00 0.25
C TYR A 156 11.18 -5.38 1.55
N ARG A 157 11.85 -5.61 2.68
CA ARG A 157 11.46 -5.08 3.99
C ARG A 157 11.94 -3.65 4.18
N ASP A 158 13.21 -3.39 3.89
CA ASP A 158 13.83 -2.06 3.94
C ASP A 158 14.87 -1.92 2.82
N PRO A 159 14.40 -1.81 1.55
CA PRO A 159 15.29 -1.76 0.40
C PRO A 159 16.23 -0.56 0.46
N GLN A 160 17.43 -0.76 -0.09
CA GLN A 160 18.49 0.22 -0.19
C GLN A 160 18.67 0.65 -1.64
N TRP A 161 18.84 1.95 -1.85
CA TRP A 161 19.15 2.56 -3.13
C TRP A 161 20.44 3.37 -3.05
N GLN A 162 20.97 3.72 -4.22
CA GLN A 162 22.02 4.70 -4.37
C GLN A 162 21.67 5.65 -5.52
N ARG A 163 22.09 6.91 -5.42
CA ARG A 163 22.00 7.85 -6.54
C ARG A 163 22.76 7.30 -7.73
N ALA A 164 22.15 7.32 -8.92
CA ALA A 164 22.87 7.04 -10.14
C ALA A 164 23.96 8.10 -10.26
N ARG A 165 25.22 7.70 -10.45
CA ARG A 165 26.27 8.67 -10.75
C ARG A 165 25.89 9.32 -12.07
N THR A 166 25.60 10.61 -12.06
CA THR A 166 25.60 11.39 -13.29
C THR A 166 27.04 11.31 -13.80
N LEU A 167 27.29 10.43 -14.77
CA LEU A 167 28.49 10.52 -15.58
C LEU A 167 28.37 11.87 -16.29
N GLY A 168 29.05 12.88 -15.74
CA GLY A 168 29.22 14.16 -16.42
C GLY A 168 29.96 13.88 -17.71
N ILE A 169 29.25 14.03 -18.82
CA ILE A 169 29.81 14.13 -20.17
C ILE A 169 29.86 15.61 -20.49
#